data_AF-A0A6V7KPW3-F1
#
_entry.id   AF-A0A6V7KPW3-F1
#
_cell.length_a   1.000
_cell.length_b   1.000
_cell.length_c   1.000
_cell.angle_alpha   90.00
_cell.angle_beta   90.00
_cell.angle_gamma   90.00
#
_symmetry.space_group_name_H-M   'P 1'
#
loop_
_entity.id
_entity.type
_entity.pdbx_description
1 polymer ?
#
loop_
_entity_poly.entity_id
_entity_poly.type
_entity_poly.pdbx_seq_one_letter_code
_entity_poly.pdbx_strand_id
1 'polypeptide(L)'
;HPEIPQRTGKIKEINKFDADFFGIDFKQAHTMDPSARILMEVTYEAIVDAGLNPSDLRNTNTGVFIGACSLESYMFWLFLKTEQ
;
A
#
# COMPACT_ATOMS: atom_id res chain seq x y z
N HIS A 1 -4.43 -26.74 -10.16
CA HIS A 1 -5.30 -26.60 -11.33
C HIS A 1 -4.38 -26.46 -12.55
N PRO A 2 -4.22 -27.51 -13.38
CA PRO A 2 -3.24 -27.56 -14.48
C PRO A 2 -3.39 -26.43 -15.53
N GLU A 3 -4.52 -25.73 -15.56
CA GLU A 3 -4.76 -24.58 -16.44
C GLU A 3 -4.29 -23.21 -15.87
N ILE A 4 -3.78 -23.14 -14.64
CA ILE A 4 -3.21 -21.89 -14.12
C ILE A 4 -1.75 -21.75 -14.59
N PRO A 5 -1.39 -20.64 -15.28
CA PRO A 5 -0.01 -20.37 -15.65
C PRO A 5 0.90 -20.38 -14.42
N GLN A 6 2.00 -21.12 -14.49
CA GLN A 6 2.94 -21.28 -13.36
C GLN A 6 3.81 -20.04 -13.10
N ARG A 7 3.86 -19.11 -14.05
CA ARG A 7 4.70 -17.90 -13.96
C ARG A 7 3.82 -16.70 -13.62
N THR A 8 4.23 -15.98 -12.59
CA THR A 8 3.61 -14.72 -12.16
C THR A 8 4.68 -13.76 -11.65
N GLY A 9 4.44 -12.46 -11.76
CA GLY A 9 5.27 -11.43 -11.15
C GLY A 9 4.91 -11.30 -9.68
N LYS A 10 5.88 -11.47 -8.77
CA LYS A 10 5.67 -11.33 -7.33
C LYS A 10 6.55 -10.22 -6.79
N ILE A 11 5.96 -9.37 -5.96
CA ILE A 11 6.69 -8.41 -5.14
C ILE A 11 7.25 -9.17 -3.93
N LYS A 12 8.53 -8.96 -3.64
CA LYS A 12 9.17 -9.54 -2.45
C LYS A 12 8.75 -8.75 -1.21
N GLU A 13 8.66 -9.43 -0.07
CA GLU A 13 8.46 -8.77 1.22
C GLU A 13 7.21 -7.86 1.31
N ILE A 14 6.13 -8.22 0.60
CA ILE A 14 4.84 -7.48 0.57
C ILE A 14 4.19 -7.25 1.96
N ASN A 15 4.69 -7.97 2.97
CA ASN A 15 4.27 -7.88 4.36
C ASN A 15 5.05 -6.84 5.19
N LYS A 16 6.12 -6.23 4.66
CA LYS A 16 6.89 -5.20 5.34
C LYS A 16 6.19 -3.84 5.25
N PHE A 17 6.31 -3.07 6.33
CA PHE A 17 5.85 -1.68 6.42
C PHE A 17 6.42 -1.02 7.69
N ASP A 18 6.97 0.18 7.58
CA ASP A 18 7.40 0.98 8.74
C ASP A 18 6.23 1.79 9.34
N ALA A 19 5.41 1.12 10.15
CA ALA A 19 4.20 1.73 10.71
C ALA A 19 4.47 2.93 11.62
N ASP A 20 5.54 2.86 12.43
CA ASP A 20 5.91 3.92 13.38
C ASP A 20 6.34 5.19 12.64
N PHE A 21 7.09 5.06 11.54
CA PHE A 21 7.48 6.18 10.69
C PHE A 21 6.28 6.97 10.15
N PHE A 22 5.22 6.26 9.73
CA PHE A 22 3.99 6.87 9.24
C PHE A 22 2.98 7.22 10.35
N GLY A 23 3.31 6.98 11.62
CA GLY A 23 2.45 7.28 12.76
C GLY A 23 1.17 6.43 12.81
N ILE A 24 1.24 5.18 12.31
CA ILE A 24 0.11 4.25 12.25
C ILE A 24 0.28 3.18 13.34
N ASP A 25 -0.77 2.91 14.11
CA ASP A 25 -0.75 1.84 15.11
C ASP A 25 -0.53 0.46 14.47
N PHE A 26 0.26 -0.40 15.11
CA PHE A 26 0.61 -1.72 14.58
C PHE A 26 -0.63 -2.56 14.20
N LYS A 27 -1.70 -2.53 15.00
CA LYS A 27 -2.92 -3.31 14.68
C LYS A 27 -3.62 -2.74 13.45
N GLN A 28 -3.64 -1.42 13.33
CA GLN A 28 -4.18 -0.76 12.14
C GLN A 28 -3.34 -1.11 10.91
N ALA A 29 -2.01 -0.99 10.99
CA ALA A 29 -1.09 -1.33 9.91
C ALA A 29 -1.22 -2.80 9.45
N HIS A 30 -1.55 -3.72 10.36
CA HIS A 30 -1.79 -5.12 10.04
C HIS A 30 -3.07 -5.36 9.21
N THR A 31 -4.06 -4.47 9.34
CA THR A 31 -5.33 -4.54 8.59
C THR A 31 -5.32 -3.74 7.29
N MET A 32 -4.27 -2.95 7.04
CA MET A 32 -4.15 -2.18 5.81
C MET A 32 -3.85 -3.07 4.61
N ASP A 33 -4.39 -2.69 3.46
CA ASP A 33 -4.07 -3.34 2.20
C ASP A 33 -2.56 -3.24 1.92
N PRO A 34 -1.88 -4.35 1.55
CA PRO A 34 -0.43 -4.31 1.29
C PRO A 34 -0.02 -3.32 0.21
N SER A 35 -0.85 -3.11 -0.82
CA SER A 35 -0.54 -2.15 -1.89
C SER A 35 -0.56 -0.70 -1.38
N ALA A 36 -1.45 -0.39 -0.42
CA ALA A 36 -1.48 0.93 0.21
C ALA A 36 -0.23 1.18 1.06
N ARG A 37 0.26 0.17 1.78
CA ARG A 37 1.50 0.28 2.57
C ARG A 37 2.74 0.52 1.70
N ILE A 38 2.87 -0.24 0.61
CA ILE A 38 3.94 -0.04 -0.37
C ILE A 38 3.85 1.34 -1.01
N LEU A 39 2.64 1.79 -1.38
CA LEU A 39 2.43 3.10 -1.97
C LEU A 39 2.93 4.23 -1.06
N MET A 40 2.73 4.12 0.25
CA MET A 40 3.19 5.13 1.22
C MET A 40 4.72 5.24 1.25
N GLU A 41 5.41 4.09 1.34
CA GLU A 41 6.89 4.04 1.33
C GLU A 41 7.45 4.56 0.01
N VAL A 42 6.96 4.06 -1.12
CA VAL A 42 7.45 4.46 -2.44
C VAL A 42 7.15 5.94 -2.73
N THR A 43 6.04 6.48 -2.25
CA THR A 43 5.74 7.91 -2.39
C THR A 43 6.75 8.75 -1.59
N TYR A 44 7.08 8.34 -0.37
CA TYR A 44 8.08 9.02 0.44
C TYR A 44 9.46 8.97 -0.25
N GLU A 45 9.87 7.78 -0.70
CA GLU A 45 11.12 7.58 -1.43
C GLU A 45 11.20 8.45 -2.68
N ALA A 46 10.13 8.52 -3.47
CA ALA A 46 10.08 9.33 -4.68
C ALA A 46 10.23 10.84 -4.40
N ILE A 47 9.68 11.33 -3.29
CA ILE A 47 9.85 12.74 -2.89
C ILE A 47 11.32 13.02 -2.54
N VAL A 48 11.94 12.13 -1.76
CA VAL A 48 13.36 12.26 -1.36
C VAL A 48 14.29 12.10 -2.56
N ASP A 49 14.00 11.18 -3.47
CA ASP A 49 14.72 10.96 -4.73
C ASP A 49 14.70 12.21 -5.62
N ALA A 50 13.57 12.95 -5.62
CA ALA A 50 13.47 14.25 -6.27
C ALA A 50 14.26 15.39 -5.58
N GLY A 51 14.96 15.10 -4.47
CA GLY A 51 15.72 16.07 -3.69
C GLY A 51 14.85 17.02 -2.84
N LEU A 52 13.57 16.69 -2.65
CA LEU A 52 12.64 17.48 -1.86
C LEU A 52 12.58 16.97 -0.42
N ASN A 53 12.40 17.89 0.53
CA ASN A 53 12.03 17.50 1.89
C ASN A 53 10.50 17.33 1.95
N PRO A 54 9.98 16.16 2.34
CA PRO A 54 8.54 15.92 2.46
C PRO A 54 7.81 16.90 3.38
N SER A 55 8.52 17.50 4.35
CA SER A 55 7.97 18.52 5.23
C SER A 55 7.63 19.81 4.49
N ASP A 56 8.34 20.12 3.41
CA ASP A 56 8.13 21.34 2.61
C ASP A 56 6.86 21.24 1.76
N LEU A 57 6.38 20.01 1.50
CA LEU A 57 5.12 19.78 0.79
C LEU A 57 3.89 19.94 1.70
N ARG A 58 4.07 19.99 3.02
CA ARG A 58 2.96 20.20 3.96
C ARG A 58 2.30 21.56 3.72
N ASN A 59 0.97 21.58 3.71
CA ASN A 59 0.15 22.78 3.47
C ASN A 59 0.35 23.44 2.10
N THR A 60 0.95 22.73 1.13
CA THR A 60 1.02 23.18 -0.27
C THR A 60 -0.19 22.68 -1.05
N ASN A 61 -0.41 23.22 -2.24
CA ASN A 61 -1.43 22.73 -3.17
C ASN A 61 -0.93 21.51 -3.99
N THR A 62 -0.29 20.55 -3.33
CA THR A 62 0.24 19.34 -3.98
C THR A 62 -0.88 18.33 -4.18
N GLY A 63 -1.12 17.93 -5.43
CA GLY A 63 -2.11 16.90 -5.77
C GLY A 63 -1.54 15.49 -5.68
N VAL A 64 -2.38 14.51 -5.33
CA VAL A 64 -2.05 13.08 -5.32
C VAL A 64 -3.04 12.34 -6.23
N PHE A 65 -2.52 11.61 -7.21
CA PHE A 65 -3.32 10.84 -8.17
C PHE A 65 -2.85 9.39 -8.15
N ILE A 66 -3.75 8.46 -7.83
CA ILE A 66 -3.43 7.04 -7.65
C ILE A 66 -4.27 6.24 -8.64
N GLY A 67 -3.59 5.46 -9.50
CA GLY A 67 -4.24 4.42 -10.28
C GLY A 67 -4.34 3.14 -9.46
N ALA A 68 -5.57 2.70 -9.15
CA ALA A 68 -5.81 1.47 -8.42
C ALA A 68 -6.80 0.59 -9.21
N CYS A 69 -6.47 -0.70 -9.35
CA CYS A 69 -7.36 -1.70 -9.93
C CYS A 69 -7.26 -2.95 -9.05
N SER A 70 -8.40 -3.36 -8.51
CA SER A 70 -8.57 -4.32 -7.40
C SER A 70 -8.32 -3.73 -5.99
N LEU A 71 -9.31 -3.89 -5.11
CA LEU A 71 -9.21 -3.74 -3.66
C LEU A 71 -9.26 -5.15 -3.07
N GLU A 72 -8.34 -6.01 -3.49
CA GLU A 72 -8.42 -7.45 -3.27
C GLU A 72 -8.59 -7.82 -1.80
N SER A 73 -7.99 -7.06 -0.88
CA SER A 73 -8.18 -7.22 0.56
C SER A 73 -9.59 -6.83 1.04
N TYR A 74 -10.17 -5.77 0.49
CA TYR A 74 -11.54 -5.35 0.85
C TYR A 74 -12.57 -6.34 0.30
N MET A 75 -12.35 -6.85 -0.91
CA MET A 75 -13.23 -7.88 -1.48
C MET A 75 -13.12 -9.21 -0.74
N PHE A 76 -11.91 -9.59 -0.31
CA PHE A 76 -11.70 -10.76 0.53
C PHE A 76 -12.37 -10.61 1.91
N TRP A 77 -12.27 -9.42 2.52
CA TRP A 77 -12.94 -9.15 3.80
C TRP A 77 -14.47 -9.16 3.68
N LEU A 78 -15.02 -8.57 2.60
CA LEU A 78 -16.45 -8.63 2.32
C LEU A 78 -16.92 -10.08 2.10
N PHE A 79 -16.17 -10.87 1.33
CA PHE A 79 -16.44 -12.29 1.13
C PHE A 79 -16.54 -13.06 2.46
N LEU A 80 -15.58 -12.85 3.37
CA LEU A 80 -15.59 -13.47 4.70
C LEU A 80 -16.78 -13.02 5.57
N LYS A 81 -17.31 -11.81 5.35
CA LYS A 81 -18.50 -11.31 6.07
C LYS A 81 -19.82 -11.84 5.52
N THR A 82 -19.89 -12.16 4.23
CA THR A 82 -21.11 -12.67 3.59
C THR A 82 -21.33 -14.17 3.74
N GLU A 83 -20.29 -14.93 4.12
CA GLU A 83 -20.40 -16.37 4.46
C GLU A 83 -20.57 -16.64 5.97
N GLN A 84 -21.10 -15.68 6.75
CA GLN A 84 -21.57 -15.90 8.12
C GLN A 84 -23.08 -15.69 8.28
#